data_AF-A0A8J3VC39-F1
#
_entry.id   AF-A0A8J3VC39-F1
#
_cell.length_a   1.000
_cell.length_b   1.000
_cell.length_c   1.000
_cell.angle_alpha   90.00
_cell.angle_beta   90.00
_cell.angle_gamma   90.00
#
_symmetry.space_group_name_H-M   'P 1'
#
loop_
_entity.id
_entity.type
_entity.pdbx_description
1 polymer ?
#
loop_
_entity_poly.entity_id
_entity_poly.type
_entity_poly.pdbx_seq_one_letter_code
_entity_poly.pdbx_strand_id
1 'polypeptide(L)'
;MLITNRSGRPVQRSPFGRCWRAAIAGAGLPRGTRFHDLRHFYASSLIRANLNPKVIQTRLGHATIAATMDTYGHLFPDDEDLGRGAVEAMIAATLAEQQHHVAA
;
A
#
# COMPACT_ATOMS: atom_id res chain seq x y z
N MET A 1 -25.79 -7.98 -6.87
CA MET A 1 -24.44 -7.93 -7.49
C MET A 1 -24.37 -6.71 -8.39
N LEU A 2 -23.40 -5.80 -8.19
CA LEU A 2 -23.35 -4.50 -8.87
C LEU A 2 -22.86 -4.59 -10.33
N ILE A 3 -22.06 -5.61 -10.68
CA ILE A 3 -21.49 -5.77 -12.02
C ILE A 3 -22.18 -6.92 -12.76
N THR A 4 -22.89 -6.58 -13.82
CA THR A 4 -23.64 -7.52 -14.65
C THR A 4 -23.21 -7.42 -16.12
N ASN A 5 -23.48 -8.48 -16.88
CA ASN A 5 -23.38 -8.43 -18.33
C ASN A 5 -24.60 -7.71 -18.94
N ARG A 6 -24.61 -7.54 -20.26
CA ARG A 6 -25.73 -6.90 -20.99
C ARG A 6 -27.09 -7.59 -20.79
N SER A 7 -27.10 -8.83 -20.31
CA SER A 7 -28.29 -9.62 -20.01
C SER A 7 -28.68 -9.58 -18.52
N GLY A 8 -28.06 -8.72 -17.72
CA GLY A 8 -28.34 -8.58 -16.28
C GLY A 8 -27.78 -9.71 -15.40
N ARG A 9 -27.03 -10.66 -15.96
CA ARG A 9 -26.42 -11.77 -15.21
C ARG A 9 -25.04 -11.41 -14.68
N PRO A 10 -24.55 -12.05 -13.61
CA PRO A 10 -23.18 -11.85 -13.14
C PRO A 10 -22.15 -12.08 -14.24
N VAL A 11 -21.12 -11.23 -14.28
CA VAL A 11 -20.01 -11.38 -15.22
C VAL A 11 -19.27 -12.69 -14.95
N GLN A 12 -19.14 -13.50 -15.99
CA GLN A 12 -18.46 -14.80 -15.94
C GLN A 12 -16.95 -14.64 -16.16
N ARG A 13 -16.16 -15.54 -15.57
CA ARG A 13 -14.68 -15.49 -15.61
C ARG A 13 -14.10 -15.54 -17.03
N SER A 14 -14.64 -16.38 -17.90
CA SER A 14 -14.13 -16.57 -19.28
C SER A 14 -14.35 -15.33 -20.17
N PRO A 15 -15.56 -14.76 -20.28
CA PRO A 15 -15.79 -13.48 -20.96
C PRO A 15 -14.94 -12.34 -20.39
N PHE A 16 -14.85 -12.23 -19.07
CA PHE A 16 -13.99 -11.23 -18.42
C PHE A 16 -12.52 -11.38 -18.83
N GLY A 17 -11.98 -12.60 -18.82
CA GLY A 17 -10.60 -12.86 -19.23
C GLY A 17 -10.29 -12.51 -20.69
N ARG A 18 -11.29 -12.55 -21.59
CA ARG A 18 -11.13 -12.03 -22.97
C ARG A 18 -11.04 -10.51 -22.99
N CYS A 19 -11.97 -9.83 -22.33
CA CYS A 19 -11.95 -8.37 -22.23
C CYS A 19 -10.65 -7.88 -21.56
N TRP A 20 -10.21 -8.55 -20.50
CA TRP A 20 -8.97 -8.23 -19.80
C TRP A 20 -7.74 -8.33 -20.70
N ARG A 21 -7.59 -9.43 -21.46
CA ARG A 21 -6.47 -9.58 -22.40
C ARG A 21 -6.46 -8.50 -23.49
N ALA A 22 -7.63 -8.13 -23.99
CA ALA A 22 -7.75 -7.03 -24.95
C ALA A 22 -7.35 -5.69 -24.33
N ALA A 23 -7.76 -5.42 -23.09
CA ALA A 23 -7.37 -4.21 -22.36
C ALA A 23 -5.86 -4.16 -22.10
N ILE A 24 -5.24 -5.26 -21.66
CA ILE A 24 -3.78 -5.36 -21.47
C ILE A 24 -3.02 -5.09 -22.77
N ALA A 25 -3.48 -5.67 -23.88
CA ALA A 25 -2.87 -5.42 -25.19
C ALA A 25 -3.01 -3.95 -25.63
N GLY A 26 -4.20 -3.36 -25.45
CA GLY A 26 -4.45 -1.95 -25.78
C GLY A 26 -3.67 -0.97 -24.90
N ALA A 27 -3.35 -1.35 -23.66
CA ALA A 27 -2.53 -0.57 -22.74
C ALA A 27 -1.02 -0.77 -22.93
N GLY A 28 -0.59 -1.66 -23.84
CA GLY A 28 0.83 -1.95 -24.05
C GLY A 28 1.51 -2.67 -22.87
N LEU A 29 0.74 -3.32 -22.00
CA LEU A 29 1.27 -4.01 -20.82
C LEU A 29 1.76 -5.43 -21.17
N PRO A 30 2.69 -6.00 -20.37
CA PRO A 30 3.21 -7.34 -20.60
C PRO A 30 2.11 -8.40 -20.72
N ARG A 31 2.31 -9.33 -21.65
CA ARG A 31 1.40 -10.49 -21.76
C ARG A 31 1.48 -11.30 -20.47
N GLY A 32 0.31 -11.54 -19.88
CA GLY A 32 0.20 -12.30 -18.62
C GLY A 32 -0.08 -11.43 -17.39
N THR A 33 -0.07 -10.09 -17.50
CA THR A 33 -0.57 -9.22 -16.42
C THR A 33 -1.97 -9.66 -16.02
N ARG A 34 -2.13 -9.96 -14.73
CA ARG A 34 -3.35 -10.47 -14.12
C ARG A 34 -4.19 -9.32 -13.60
N PHE A 35 -5.50 -9.53 -13.50
CA PHE A 35 -6.38 -8.52 -12.90
C PHE A 35 -6.00 -8.19 -11.44
N HIS A 36 -5.50 -9.18 -10.70
CA HIS A 36 -5.05 -8.98 -9.32
C HIS A 36 -3.81 -8.09 -9.20
N ASP A 37 -3.03 -7.93 -10.28
CA ASP A 37 -1.85 -7.05 -10.27
C ASP A 37 -2.25 -5.59 -10.08
N LEU A 38 -3.49 -5.20 -10.45
CA LEU A 38 -4.04 -3.89 -10.12
C LEU A 38 -4.15 -3.66 -8.60
N ARG A 39 -4.46 -4.72 -7.84
CA ARG A 39 -4.51 -4.64 -6.38
C ARG A 39 -3.11 -4.49 -5.79
N HIS A 40 -2.12 -5.20 -6.34
CA HIS A 40 -0.73 -5.04 -5.94
C HIS A 40 -0.21 -3.63 -6.27
N PHE A 41 -0.53 -3.11 -7.46
CA PHE A 41 -0.21 -1.74 -7.85
C PHE A 41 -0.83 -0.72 -6.88
N TYR A 42 -2.12 -0.88 -6.56
CA TYR A 42 -2.78 -0.01 -5.60
C TYR A 42 -2.12 -0.06 -4.21
N ALA A 43 -1.86 -1.25 -3.67
CA ALA A 43 -1.18 -1.41 -2.38
C ALA A 43 0.20 -0.74 -2.36
N SER A 44 1.05 -1.06 -3.35
CA SER A 44 2.40 -0.49 -3.46
C SER A 44 2.38 1.04 -3.59
N SER A 45 1.39 1.60 -4.28
CA SER A 45 1.23 3.06 -4.41
C SER A 45 0.91 3.73 -3.08
N LEU A 46 0.03 3.12 -2.26
CA LEU A 46 -0.29 3.65 -0.93
C LEU A 46 0.91 3.57 0.02
N ILE A 47 1.68 2.49 -0.04
CA ILE A 47 2.89 2.31 0.77
C ILE A 47 3.94 3.33 0.37
N ARG A 48 4.18 3.52 -0.94
CA ARG A 48 5.09 4.54 -1.46
C ARG A 48 4.70 5.96 -1.04
N ALA A 49 3.40 6.23 -0.91
CA ALA A 49 2.88 7.51 -0.41
C ALA A 49 2.98 7.64 1.13
N ASN A 50 3.63 6.70 1.80
CA ASN A 50 3.86 6.66 3.25
C ASN A 50 2.57 6.73 4.08
N LEU A 51 1.49 6.10 3.59
CA LEU A 51 0.25 6.03 4.35
C LEU A 51 0.39 5.07 5.53
N ASN A 52 -0.32 5.39 6.62
CA ASN A 52 -0.38 4.54 7.79
C ASN A 52 -0.82 3.10 7.42
N PRO A 53 -0.10 2.04 7.85
CA PRO A 53 -0.43 0.65 7.53
C PRO A 53 -1.87 0.24 7.86
N LYS A 54 -2.46 0.81 8.93
CA LYS A 54 -3.85 0.56 9.31
C LYS A 54 -4.84 1.14 8.28
N VAL A 55 -4.54 2.32 7.73
CA VAL A 55 -5.35 2.91 6.66
C VAL A 55 -5.25 2.06 5.40
N ILE A 56 -4.04 1.60 5.07
CA ILE A 56 -3.81 0.71 3.92
C ILE A 56 -4.61 -0.60 4.09
N GLN A 57 -4.56 -1.22 5.28
CA GLN A 57 -5.35 -2.42 5.61
C GLN A 57 -6.85 -2.20 5.33
N THR A 58 -7.41 -1.11 5.84
CA THR A 58 -8.83 -0.77 5.66
C THR A 58 -9.16 -0.52 4.19
N ARG A 59 -8.31 0.19 3.45
CA ARG A 59 -8.50 0.48 2.02
C ARG A 59 -8.42 -0.78 1.15
N LEU A 60 -7.60 -1.74 1.54
CA LEU A 60 -7.52 -3.05 0.91
C LEU A 60 -8.68 -3.96 1.32
N GLY A 61 -9.35 -3.69 2.43
CA GLY A 61 -10.40 -4.55 2.98
C GLY A 61 -9.85 -5.84 3.57
N HIS A 62 -8.59 -5.83 4.07
CA HIS A 62 -8.04 -6.96 4.80
C HIS A 62 -8.61 -6.99 6.22
N ALA A 63 -9.04 -8.17 6.68
CA ALA A 63 -9.60 -8.34 8.02
C ALA A 63 -8.56 -8.04 9.12
N THR A 64 -7.30 -8.39 8.89
CA THR A 64 -6.20 -8.23 9.85
C THR A 64 -5.05 -7.44 9.23
N ILE A 65 -4.26 -6.79 10.09
CA ILE A 65 -3.02 -6.13 9.65
C ILE A 65 -1.99 -7.16 9.18
N ALA A 66 -1.94 -8.34 9.81
CA ALA A 66 -1.08 -9.45 9.43
C ALA A 66 -1.22 -9.79 7.94
N ALA A 67 -2.45 -9.94 7.42
CA ALA A 67 -2.67 -10.21 6.00
C ALA A 67 -2.06 -9.14 5.07
N THR A 68 -2.00 -7.88 5.51
CA THR A 68 -1.37 -6.79 4.77
C THR A 68 0.15 -6.89 4.86
N MET A 69 0.70 -7.12 6.05
CA MET A 69 2.14 -7.21 6.28
C MET A 69 2.75 -8.48 5.67
N ASP A 70 2.07 -9.61 5.73
CA ASP A 70 2.53 -10.85 5.11
C ASP A 70 2.66 -10.70 3.58
N THR A 71 1.75 -9.93 2.97
CA THR A 71 1.73 -9.74 1.51
C THR A 71 2.65 -8.60 1.06
N TYR A 72 2.69 -7.49 1.79
CA TYR A 72 3.30 -6.23 1.35
C TYR A 72 4.38 -5.68 2.30
N GLY A 73 4.68 -6.36 3.40
CA GLY A 73 5.63 -5.92 4.43
C GLY A 73 6.99 -5.53 3.85
N HIS A 74 7.46 -6.29 2.87
CA HIS A 74 8.72 -6.06 2.16
C HIS A 74 8.78 -4.76 1.33
N LEU A 75 7.66 -4.06 1.16
CA LEU A 75 7.60 -2.76 0.46
C LEU A 75 7.66 -1.57 1.42
N PHE A 76 7.48 -1.80 2.72
CA PHE A 76 7.60 -0.73 3.70
C PHE A 76 9.08 -0.37 3.86
N PRO A 77 9.40 0.93 4.01
CA PRO A 77 10.76 1.36 4.31
C PRO A 77 11.23 0.74 5.63
N ASP A 78 12.53 0.49 5.74
CA ASP A 78 13.13 0.07 7.02
C ASP A 78 12.98 1.22 8.03
N ASP A 79 12.00 1.07 8.93
CA ASP A 79 11.66 2.07 9.95
C ASP A 79 12.75 2.23 11.03
N GLU A 80 13.75 1.34 11.06
CA GLU A 80 14.79 1.34 12.11
C GLU A 80 15.67 2.59 12.09
N ASP A 81 16.04 3.09 10.90
CA ASP A 81 16.87 4.30 10.77
C ASP A 81 16.06 5.57 11.08
N LEU A 82 14.79 5.59 10.68
CA LEU A 82 13.87 6.70 10.97
C LEU A 82 13.54 6.80 12.46
N GLY A 83 13.28 5.66 13.11
CA GLY A 83 12.99 5.60 14.53
C GLY A 83 14.17 6.03 15.39
N ARG A 84 15.38 5.57 15.03
CA ARG A 84 16.62 5.97 15.71
C ARG A 84 16.87 7.48 15.57
N GLY A 85 16.79 8.01 14.36
CA GLY A 85 16.99 9.44 14.10
C GLY A 85 15.98 10.33 14.84
N ALA A 86 14.71 9.89 14.94
CA ALA A 86 13.68 10.62 15.67
C ALA A 86 13.97 10.68 17.18
N VAL A 87 14.40 9.57 17.78
CA VAL A 87 14.76 9.51 19.20
C VAL A 87 16.01 10.33 19.49
N GLU A 88 17.05 10.22 18.65
CA GLU A 88 18.28 11.02 18.77
C GLU A 88 17.98 12.52 18.70
N ALA A 89 17.15 12.96 17.75
CA ALA A 89 16.75 14.35 17.63
C ALA A 89 15.98 14.85 18.85
N MET A 90 15.09 14.02 19.41
CA MET A 90 14.31 14.36 20.60
C MET A 90 15.21 14.50 21.84
N ILE A 91 16.14 13.56 22.04
CA ILE A 91 17.11 13.60 23.13
C ILE A 91 18.01 14.83 23.00
N ALA A 92 18.52 15.12 21.80
CA ALA A 92 19.35 16.28 21.56
C ALA A 92 18.62 17.60 21.87
N ALA A 93 17.34 17.72 21.48
CA ALA A 93 16.52 18.89 21.78
C ALA A 93 16.33 19.09 23.30
N THR A 94 16.00 18.02 24.03
CA THR A 94 15.82 18.09 25.50
C THR A 94 17.12 18.44 26.22
N LEU A 95 18.27 17.91 25.79
CA LEU A 95 19.57 18.24 26.37
C LEU A 95 19.95 19.70 26.13
N ALA A 96 19.66 20.25 24.94
CA ALA A 96 19.89 21.65 24.64
C ALA A 96 19.05 22.58 25.54
N GLU A 97 17.77 22.26 25.76
CA GLU A 97 16.89 23.01 26.67
C GLU A 97 17.41 23.02 28.12
N GLN A 98 17.92 21.88 28.60
CA GLN A 98 18.50 21.75 29.94
C GLN A 98 19.77 22.59 30.11
N GLN A 99 20.63 22.63 29.08
CA GLN A 99 21.87 23.43 29.10
C GLN A 99 21.60 24.93 29.13
N HIS A 100 20.52 25.40 28.51
CA HIS A 100 20.10 26.80 28.56
C HIS A 100 19.54 27.23 29.92
N HIS A 101 18.97 26.32 30.71
CA HIS A 101 18.41 26.64 32.03
C HIS A 101 19.46 26.72 33.15
N VAL A 102 20.59 26.02 33.03
CA VAL A 102 21.67 26.00 34.03
C VAL A 102 22.65 27.18 33.89
N ALA A 103 22.61 27.89 32.76
CA ALA A 103 23.51 29.02 32.46
C ALA A 103 22.92 30.42 32.82
N ALA A 104 21.77 30.49 33.49
CA ALA A 104 21.10 31.70 33.96
C ALA A 104 21.11 31.76 35.50
#